data_AF-A0A2T1BWP4-F1
#
_entry.id   AF-A0A2T1BWP4-F1
#
_cell.length_a   1.000
_cell.length_b   1.000
_cell.length_c   1.000
_cell.angle_alpha   90.00
_cell.angle_beta   90.00
_cell.angle_gamma   90.00
#
_symmetry.space_group_name_H-M   'P 1'
#
loop_
_entity.id
_entity.type
_entity.pdbx_description
1 polymer ?
#
loop_
_entity_poly.entity_id
_entity_poly.type
_entity_poly.pdbx_seq_one_letter_code
_entity_poly.pdbx_strand_id
1 'polypeptide(L)'
;DRSYLNQKQWSELWKLALNVQYTPVVHVEIVKPKIKTNATSITPDTGDLQTSLAKAISETVKYSVKAYDLIGKATKDDAKFLETLTSQLHKTRAISIGGILREYISDKEPEDLIGKDETPEEQLAESHYFGWRENIKHYVKCSQ
;
A
#
# COMPACT_ATOMS: atom_id res chain seq x y z
N ASP A 1 -19.81 -6.17 26.21
CA ASP A 1 -19.31 -7.40 25.57
C ASP A 1 -18.56 -7.12 24.30
N ARG A 2 -17.24 -7.39 24.27
CA ARG A 2 -16.41 -7.32 23.06
C ARG A 2 -16.62 -8.61 22.26
N SER A 3 -17.72 -8.69 21.52
CA SER A 3 -18.02 -9.85 20.68
C SER A 3 -17.26 -9.74 19.36
N TYR A 4 -16.16 -10.48 19.23
CA TYR A 4 -15.51 -10.69 17.95
C TYR A 4 -16.47 -11.41 16.99
N LEU A 5 -16.37 -11.10 15.69
CA LEU A 5 -17.13 -11.80 14.66
C LEU A 5 -16.71 -13.27 14.61
N ASN A 6 -17.68 -14.17 14.48
CA ASN A 6 -17.42 -15.59 14.31
C ASN A 6 -16.90 -15.89 12.88
N GLN A 7 -16.32 -17.07 12.68
CA GLN A 7 -15.74 -17.46 11.38
C GLN A 7 -16.78 -17.46 10.24
N LYS A 8 -18.04 -17.80 10.54
CA LYS A 8 -19.12 -17.82 9.54
C LYS A 8 -19.42 -16.40 9.03
N GLN A 9 -19.55 -15.43 9.93
CA GLN A 9 -19.73 -14.02 9.59
C GLN A 9 -18.56 -13.49 8.77
N TRP A 10 -17.33 -13.87 9.13
CA TRP A 10 -16.15 -13.55 8.32
C TRP A 10 -16.23 -14.14 6.92
N SER A 11 -16.61 -15.42 6.77
CA SER A 11 -16.74 -16.05 5.45
C SER A 11 -17.81 -15.39 4.57
N GLU A 12 -18.91 -14.91 5.16
CA GLU A 12 -19.97 -14.19 4.45
C GLU A 12 -19.48 -12.82 3.96
N LEU A 13 -18.76 -12.07 4.81
CA LEU A 13 -18.16 -10.79 4.43
C LEU A 13 -17.14 -10.96 3.30
N TRP A 14 -16.28 -11.97 3.39
CA TRP A 14 -15.30 -12.28 2.34
C TRP A 14 -15.96 -12.71 1.03
N LYS A 15 -17.05 -13.47 1.08
CA LYS A 15 -17.83 -13.82 -0.11
C LYS A 15 -18.38 -12.58 -0.82
N LEU A 16 -18.92 -11.63 -0.05
CA LEU A 16 -19.44 -10.36 -0.57
C LEU A 16 -18.33 -9.48 -1.16
N ALA A 17 -17.19 -9.37 -0.46
CA ALA A 17 -16.06 -8.56 -0.92
C ALA A 17 -15.42 -9.10 -2.21
N LEU A 18 -15.30 -10.42 -2.34
CA LEU A 18 -14.76 -11.08 -3.54
C LEU A 18 -15.78 -11.22 -4.68
N ASN A 19 -17.07 -11.00 -4.40
CA ASN A 19 -18.18 -11.21 -5.33
C ASN A 19 -18.17 -12.61 -5.98
N VAL A 20 -17.98 -13.65 -5.17
CA VAL A 20 -17.92 -15.06 -5.60
C VAL A 20 -19.18 -15.83 -5.22
N GLN A 21 -19.55 -16.83 -6.02
CA GLN A 21 -20.77 -17.63 -5.79
C GLN A 21 -20.59 -18.73 -4.73
N TYR A 22 -19.37 -19.13 -4.42
CA TYR A 22 -19.05 -20.15 -3.41
C TYR A 22 -18.76 -19.51 -2.03
N THR A 23 -18.77 -20.33 -0.98
CA THR A 23 -18.37 -19.88 0.36
C THR A 23 -16.86 -20.06 0.54
N PRO A 24 -16.07 -19.00 0.71
CA PRO A 24 -14.63 -19.10 0.86
C PRO A 24 -14.25 -19.68 2.23
N VAL A 25 -13.19 -20.48 2.27
CA VAL A 25 -12.59 -20.96 3.53
C VAL A 25 -11.69 -19.86 4.07
N VAL A 26 -12.06 -19.29 5.22
CA VAL A 26 -11.31 -18.22 5.87
C VAL A 26 -10.69 -18.74 7.16
N HIS A 27 -9.39 -18.55 7.33
CA HIS A 27 -8.68 -18.88 8.57
C HIS A 27 -8.73 -17.67 9.51
N VAL A 28 -9.33 -17.83 10.69
CA VAL A 28 -9.48 -16.78 11.69
C VAL A 28 -8.79 -17.23 12.98
N GLU A 29 -7.74 -16.52 13.37
CA GLU A 29 -7.00 -16.79 14.59
C GLU A 29 -6.81 -15.52 15.42
N ILE A 30 -6.68 -15.70 16.72
CA ILE A 30 -6.32 -14.63 17.65
C ILE A 30 -4.85 -14.31 17.45
N VAL A 31 -4.52 -13.02 17.36
CA VAL A 31 -3.12 -12.55 17.32
C VAL A 31 -2.46 -12.90 18.66
N LYS A 32 -1.61 -13.93 18.64
CA LYS A 32 -0.86 -14.35 19.82
C LYS A 32 0.30 -13.37 20.07
N PRO A 33 0.44 -12.78 21.28
CA PRO A 33 1.62 -11.99 21.59
C PRO A 33 2.86 -12.89 21.54
N LYS A 34 3.96 -12.38 20.99
CA LYS A 34 5.23 -13.12 20.96
C LYS A 34 5.85 -13.08 22.36
N ILE A 35 5.58 -14.12 23.16
CA ILE A 35 6.28 -14.34 24.43
C ILE A 35 7.72 -14.73 24.07
N LYS A 36 8.69 -13.91 24.46
CA LYS A 36 10.11 -14.29 24.34
C LYS A 36 10.39 -15.38 25.37
N THR A 37 10.81 -16.55 24.91
CA THR A 37 11.04 -17.76 25.71
C THR A 37 12.16 -17.67 26.77
N ASN A 38 12.81 -16.51 26.95
CA ASN A 38 13.92 -16.32 27.88
C ASN A 38 13.63 -15.33 29.02
N ALA A 39 12.37 -14.97 29.28
CA ALA A 39 12.02 -14.13 30.42
C ALA A 39 11.44 -14.99 31.55
N THR A 40 12.26 -15.26 32.56
CA THR A 40 11.95 -16.04 33.79
C THR A 40 10.90 -15.41 34.72
N SER A 41 10.18 -14.36 34.29
CA SER A 41 9.18 -13.71 35.12
C SER A 41 7.99 -13.30 34.26
N ILE A 42 6.87 -13.99 34.46
CA ILE A 42 5.58 -13.67 33.84
C ILE A 42 4.97 -12.51 34.64
N THR A 43 5.33 -11.28 34.30
CA THR A 43 4.39 -10.16 34.47
C THR A 43 3.76 -9.90 33.11
N PRO A 44 2.42 -9.75 33.02
CA PRO A 44 1.76 -9.42 31.77
C PRO A 44 2.02 -7.93 31.49
N ASP A 45 3.24 -7.62 31.05
CA ASP A 45 3.61 -6.26 30.70
C ASP A 45 2.81 -5.86 29.46
N THR A 46 1.88 -4.93 29.65
CA THR A 46 0.95 -4.40 28.62
C THR A 46 1.68 -3.88 27.36
N GLY A 47 2.97 -3.59 27.48
CA GLY A 47 3.86 -3.19 26.40
C GLY A 47 4.09 -4.26 25.33
N ASP A 48 4.05 -5.54 25.69
CA ASP A 48 4.28 -6.64 24.73
C ASP A 48 3.08 -6.86 23.81
N LEU A 49 1.85 -6.60 24.31
CA LEU A 49 0.63 -6.66 23.50
C LEU A 49 0.58 -5.52 22.50
N GLN A 50 0.87 -4.28 22.92
CA GLN A 50 0.89 -3.12 22.01
C GLN A 50 1.96 -3.28 20.93
N THR A 51 3.14 -3.78 21.30
CA THR A 51 4.23 -4.01 20.34
C THR A 51 3.90 -5.15 19.36
N SER A 52 3.26 -6.22 19.84
CA SER A 52 2.80 -7.33 18.98
C SER A 52 1.69 -6.89 18.03
N LEU A 53 0.77 -6.06 18.52
CA LEU A 53 -0.32 -5.48 17.73
C LEU A 53 0.21 -4.49 16.68
N ALA A 54 1.15 -3.61 17.04
CA ALA A 54 1.81 -2.71 16.10
C ALA A 54 2.53 -3.47 14.98
N LYS A 55 3.18 -4.60 15.30
CA LYS A 55 3.78 -5.49 14.29
C LYS A 55 2.73 -6.14 13.38
N ALA A 56 1.62 -6.63 13.93
CA ALA A 56 0.53 -7.19 13.14
C ALA A 56 -0.09 -6.14 12.20
N ILE A 57 -0.28 -4.91 12.69
CA ILE A 57 -0.72 -3.78 11.87
C ILE A 57 0.30 -3.50 10.77
N SER A 58 1.60 -3.43 11.10
CA SER A 58 2.63 -3.18 10.09
C SER A 58 2.63 -4.24 8.98
N GLU A 59 2.37 -5.51 9.32
CA GLU A 59 2.26 -6.59 8.33
C GLU A 59 1.04 -6.42 7.42
N THR A 60 -0.11 -6.04 8.00
CA THR A 60 -1.32 -5.75 7.20
C THR A 60 -1.12 -4.56 6.26
N VAL A 61 -0.32 -3.57 6.68
CA VAL A 61 0.04 -2.40 5.87
C VAL A 61 0.95 -2.76 4.70
N LYS A 62 1.78 -3.82 4.80
CA LYS A 62 2.63 -4.28 3.67
C LYS A 62 1.80 -4.69 2.46
N TYR A 63 0.62 -5.23 2.69
CA TYR A 63 -0.33 -5.61 1.66
C TYR A 63 -1.34 -4.49 1.42
N SER A 64 -0.87 -3.24 1.42
CA SER A 64 -1.73 -2.08 1.19
C SER A 64 -2.52 -2.26 -0.11
N VAL A 65 -3.79 -1.90 0.00
CA VAL A 65 -4.74 -1.98 -1.10
C VAL A 65 -4.33 -0.99 -2.19
N LYS A 66 -4.70 -1.27 -3.44
CA LYS A 66 -4.37 -0.39 -4.59
C LYS A 66 -4.82 1.05 -4.27
N ALA A 67 -4.08 2.05 -4.76
CA ALA A 67 -4.42 3.46 -4.48
C ALA A 67 -5.89 3.82 -4.79
N TYR A 68 -6.50 3.15 -5.78
CA TYR A 68 -7.92 3.29 -6.10
C TYR A 68 -8.85 2.86 -4.95
N ASP A 69 -8.52 1.79 -4.21
CA ASP A 69 -9.31 1.32 -3.06
C ASP A 69 -9.17 2.24 -1.84
N LEU A 70 -8.07 2.99 -1.74
CA LEU A 70 -7.85 4.00 -0.68
C LEU A 70 -8.71 5.26 -0.87
N ILE A 71 -9.14 5.54 -2.10
CA ILE A 71 -9.97 6.70 -2.44
C ILE A 71 -11.46 6.35 -2.31
N GLY A 72 -11.81 5.06 -2.13
CA GLY A 72 -13.15 4.60 -1.81
C GLY A 72 -14.21 5.09 -2.80
N LYS A 73 -15.14 5.92 -2.33
CA LYS A 73 -16.22 6.52 -3.14
C LYS A 73 -15.98 8.00 -3.46
N ALA A 74 -14.76 8.50 -3.25
CA ALA A 74 -14.42 9.92 -3.31
C ALA A 74 -15.30 10.76 -2.35
N THR A 75 -15.45 10.29 -1.11
CA THR A 75 -16.18 10.98 -0.05
C THR A 75 -15.32 12.07 0.59
N LYS A 76 -15.92 13.02 1.31
CA LYS A 76 -15.17 14.04 2.08
C LYS A 76 -14.18 13.43 3.09
N ASP A 77 -14.52 12.29 3.68
CA ASP A 77 -13.64 11.61 4.63
C ASP A 77 -12.42 10.96 3.94
N ASP A 78 -12.62 10.41 2.73
CA ASP A 78 -11.55 9.85 1.90
C ASP A 78 -10.56 10.96 1.50
N ALA A 79 -11.07 12.15 1.14
CA ALA A 79 -10.25 13.31 0.83
C ALA A 79 -9.41 13.77 2.02
N LYS A 80 -9.98 13.79 3.23
CA LYS A 80 -9.28 14.15 4.47
C LYS A 80 -8.21 13.13 4.86
N PHE A 81 -8.48 11.85 4.62
CA PHE A 81 -7.50 10.78 4.82
C PHE A 81 -6.30 10.97 3.88
N LEU A 82 -6.53 11.21 2.58
CA LEU A 82 -5.47 11.46 1.60
C LEU A 82 -4.65 12.71 1.93
N GLU A 83 -5.30 13.80 2.35
CA GLU A 83 -4.63 15.02 2.79
C GLU A 83 -3.70 14.74 3.99
N THR A 84 -4.21 14.03 4.99
CA THR A 84 -3.44 13.67 6.19
C THR A 84 -2.26 12.76 5.85
N LEU A 85 -2.48 11.77 4.98
CA LEU A 85 -1.44 10.85 4.51
C LEU A 85 -0.35 11.60 3.72
N THR A 86 -0.75 12.53 2.85
CA THR A 86 0.18 13.34 2.04
C THR A 86 1.00 14.28 2.94
N SER A 87 0.38 14.89 3.94
CA SER A 87 1.06 15.72 4.93
C SER A 87 2.07 14.92 5.76
N GLN A 88 1.75 13.68 6.11
CA GLN A 88 2.65 12.78 6.85
C GLN A 88 3.81 12.25 5.98
N LEU A 89 3.56 12.00 4.69
CA LEU A 89 4.57 11.57 3.74
C LEU A 89 5.41 12.74 3.20
N HIS A 90 4.97 13.98 3.38
CA HIS A 90 5.68 15.17 2.96
C HIS A 90 7.08 15.20 3.59
N LYS A 91 8.12 15.35 2.74
CA LYS A 91 9.55 15.26 3.10
C LYS A 91 10.06 13.88 3.52
N THR A 92 9.22 12.85 3.55
CA THR A 92 9.72 11.48 3.55
C THR A 92 10.16 11.17 2.12
N ARG A 93 11.48 11.06 1.87
CA ARG A 93 12.03 10.65 0.56
C ARG A 93 11.72 9.17 0.31
N ALA A 94 10.44 8.83 0.20
CA ALA A 94 9.96 7.47 -0.05
C ALA A 94 9.70 7.30 -1.55
N ILE A 95 10.77 7.12 -2.32
CA ILE A 95 10.69 6.76 -3.74
C ILE A 95 11.00 5.26 -3.85
N SER A 96 10.02 4.45 -4.21
CA SER A 96 10.24 3.05 -4.54
C SER A 96 10.61 2.94 -6.03
N ILE A 97 11.89 3.11 -6.33
CA ILE A 97 12.41 2.90 -7.68
C ILE A 97 12.47 1.39 -7.96
N GLY A 98 11.72 0.91 -8.95
CA GLY A 98 11.67 -0.50 -9.33
C GLY A 98 11.49 -0.71 -10.83
N GLY A 99 11.86 -1.89 -11.31
CA GLY A 99 11.76 -2.25 -12.73
C GLY A 99 12.76 -1.51 -13.62
N ILE A 100 12.38 -1.27 -14.89
CA ILE A 100 13.24 -0.65 -15.90
C ILE A 100 13.73 0.74 -15.51
N LEU A 101 12.96 1.45 -14.67
CA LEU A 101 13.31 2.78 -14.17
C LEU A 101 14.53 2.79 -13.24
N ARG A 102 14.89 1.63 -12.65
CA ARG A 102 16.09 1.51 -11.81
C ARG A 102 17.39 1.63 -12.60
N GLU A 103 17.38 1.32 -13.89
CA GLU A 103 18.56 1.47 -14.75
C GLU A 103 18.81 2.92 -15.16
N TYR A 104 17.76 3.75 -15.10
CA TYR A 104 17.80 5.15 -15.55
C TYR A 104 17.84 6.16 -14.40
N ILE A 105 17.46 5.76 -13.18
CA ILE A 105 17.53 6.62 -11.99
C ILE A 105 18.68 6.14 -11.11
N SER A 106 19.75 6.95 -11.04
CA SER A 106 20.92 6.70 -10.19
C SER A 106 20.64 7.13 -8.75
N ASP A 107 21.03 6.32 -7.76
CA ASP A 107 20.92 6.63 -6.31
C ASP A 107 21.64 7.93 -5.87
N LYS A 108 22.48 8.50 -6.75
CA LYS A 108 22.98 9.87 -6.60
C LYS A 108 21.96 10.85 -7.17
N GLU A 109 20.99 11.26 -6.38
CA GLU A 109 20.11 12.37 -6.75
C GLU A 109 20.55 13.69 -6.10
N PRO A 110 20.46 14.83 -6.83
CA PRO A 110 20.66 16.16 -6.28
C PRO A 110 19.62 16.47 -5.20
N GLU A 111 19.96 17.34 -4.25
CA GLU A 111 19.16 17.60 -3.05
C GLU A 111 17.75 18.16 -3.31
N ASP A 112 17.45 18.58 -4.54
CA ASP A 112 16.23 19.24 -4.94
C ASP A 112 15.78 18.77 -6.33
N LEU A 113 14.68 18.00 -6.38
CA LEU A 113 14.03 17.54 -7.61
C LEU A 113 12.86 18.44 -8.03
N ILE A 114 12.65 19.55 -7.30
CA ILE A 114 11.72 20.59 -7.74
C ILE A 114 12.55 21.48 -8.65
N GLY A 115 12.31 21.36 -9.96
CA GLY A 115 13.00 22.17 -10.97
C GLY A 115 12.96 23.64 -10.56
N LYS A 116 14.12 24.22 -10.28
CA LYS A 116 14.25 25.67 -10.26
C LYS A 116 13.90 26.16 -11.66
N ASP A 117 13.12 27.22 -11.71
CA ASP A 117 12.73 27.96 -12.91
C ASP A 117 13.97 28.42 -13.69
N GLU A 118 14.58 27.53 -14.45
CA GLU A 118 15.59 27.84 -15.44
C GLU A 118 15.26 27.00 -16.65
N THR A 119 14.59 27.63 -17.61
CA THR A 119 14.32 27.09 -18.96
C THR A 119 15.60 26.50 -19.55
N PRO A 120 15.69 25.16 -19.70
CA PRO A 120 16.68 24.58 -20.58
C PRO A 120 15.98 24.38 -21.92
N GLU A 121 16.63 24.76 -23.01
CA GLU A 121 16.23 24.34 -24.34
C GLU A 121 16.25 22.79 -24.38
N GLU A 122 15.10 22.17 -24.11
CA GLU A 122 14.93 20.73 -24.20
C GLU A 122 15.05 20.35 -25.67
N GLN A 123 16.17 19.72 -26.03
CA GLN A 123 16.19 18.81 -27.16
C GLN A 123 15.09 17.79 -26.88
N LEU A 124 13.96 17.92 -27.57
CA LEU A 124 12.80 17.04 -27.46
C LEU A 124 13.29 15.60 -27.61
N ALA A 125 13.47 14.90 -26.50
CA ALA A 125 13.72 13.48 -26.50
C ALA A 125 12.53 12.84 -27.23
N GLU A 126 12.80 11.93 -28.17
CA GLU A 126 11.76 11.24 -28.94
C GLU A 126 10.68 10.72 -27.98
N SER A 127 9.52 11.38 -28.02
CA SER A 127 8.45 11.11 -27.09
C SER A 127 7.81 9.77 -27.45
N HIS A 128 8.04 8.79 -26.59
CA HIS A 128 7.55 7.44 -26.78
C HIS A 128 6.17 7.29 -26.17
N TYR A 129 5.13 7.29 -27.01
CA TYR A 129 3.76 7.09 -26.57
C TYR A 129 3.39 5.60 -26.57
N PHE A 130 2.60 5.17 -25.57
CA PHE A 130 2.05 3.81 -25.52
C PHE A 130 0.53 3.88 -25.45
N GLY A 131 -0.14 3.22 -26.39
CA GLY A 131 -1.60 3.19 -26.50
C GLY A 131 -2.16 1.82 -26.14
N TRP A 132 -3.33 1.80 -25.50
CA TRP A 132 -4.09 0.56 -25.27
C TRP A 132 -4.73 0.09 -26.57
N ARG A 133 -4.48 -1.17 -26.96
CA ARG A 133 -5.07 -1.79 -28.15
C ARG A 133 -6.10 -2.82 -27.72
N GLU A 134 -7.38 -2.50 -27.90
CA GLU A 134 -8.50 -3.31 -27.41
C GLU A 134 -8.52 -4.74 -27.99
N ASN A 135 -8.09 -4.90 -29.24
CA ASN A 135 -7.97 -6.18 -29.93
C ASN A 135 -6.90 -7.10 -29.34
N ILE A 136 -5.85 -6.56 -28.71
CA ILE A 136 -4.73 -7.32 -28.15
C ILE A 136 -4.78 -7.31 -26.60
N LYS A 137 -5.61 -6.43 -26.01
CA LYS A 137 -5.72 -6.20 -24.55
C LYS A 137 -4.37 -5.94 -23.88
N HIS A 138 -3.47 -5.25 -24.59
CA HIS A 138 -2.14 -4.90 -24.12
C HIS A 138 -1.79 -3.48 -24.56
N TYR A 139 -0.90 -2.82 -23.81
CA TYR A 139 -0.28 -1.57 -24.23
C TYR A 139 0.79 -1.85 -25.27
N VAL A 140 0.74 -1.11 -26.39
CA VAL A 140 1.71 -1.22 -27.48
C VAL A 140 2.35 0.13 -27.70
N LYS A 141 3.65 0.13 -28.01
CA LYS A 141 4.38 1.34 -28.42
C LYS A 141 3.70 1.93 -29.66
N CYS A 142 3.19 3.15 -29.54
CA CYS A 142 2.72 3.93 -30.68
C CYS A 142 3.96 4.51 -31.35
N SER A 143 4.37 3.95 -32.48
CA SER A 143 5.32 4.63 -33.36
C SER A 143 4.64 5.87 -33.94
N GLN A 144 5.33 7.00 -33.90
CA GLN A 144 4.93 8.22 -34.61
C GLN A 144 5.06 8.02 -36.12
#